data_AF-A0AAV9D376-F1
#
_entry.id   AF-A0AAV9D376-F1
#
_cell.length_a   1.000
_cell.length_b   1.000
_cell.length_c   1.000
_cell.angle_alpha   90.00
_cell.angle_beta   90.00
_cell.angle_gamma   90.00
#
_symmetry.space_group_name_H-M   'P 1'
#
loop_
_entity.id
_entity.type
_entity.pdbx_description
1 polymer ?
#
loop_
_entity_poly.entity_id
_entity_poly.type
_entity_poly.pdbx_seq_one_letter_code
_entity_poly.pdbx_strand_id
1 'polypeptide(L)'
;MLAFSGCYYGGGDKERKELGAIRKRWKTLHTSNPDKERRHGKCPLTPEEVGLMLRALGFGSDVHLYVASGEVYGGEETLAPLKALFPNFYSKETLASKEELAPFSSFSSRMAALDFMVCDGSDVFVTNNNGNMARMLAGRRRYFGHKRTIRPNAKKLYSVFLDRVNMTWETFSSKVRTYQRGFMGEPNEVRPGRGEFHENPTACICERTDTKVVQDSIYQGRFVGSENTKENENRVISEPPDDRSADDELDLTDMDYVEAELAEKGLSNGTESEYDPFIKSEEPELEEILSD
;
A
#
# COMPACT_ATOMS: atom_id res chain seq x y z
N MET A 1 -5.94 12.58 8.53
CA MET A 1 -6.20 12.25 9.95
C MET A 1 -6.90 10.90 10.16
N LEU A 2 -7.84 10.48 9.31
CA LEU A 2 -8.69 9.30 9.57
C LEU A 2 -7.89 8.01 9.80
N ALA A 3 -6.91 7.72 8.93
CA ALA A 3 -6.04 6.54 9.04
C ALA A 3 -5.28 6.44 10.38
N PHE A 4 -4.97 7.58 11.02
CA PHE A 4 -4.29 7.59 12.32
C PHE A 4 -5.24 7.31 13.48
N SER A 5 -6.54 7.60 13.32
CA SER A 5 -7.50 7.54 14.42
C SER A 5 -7.81 6.11 14.90
N GLY A 6 -7.54 5.10 14.07
CA GLY A 6 -7.64 3.67 14.44
C GLY A 6 -6.53 3.20 15.39
N CYS A 7 -5.51 4.02 15.64
CA CYS A 7 -4.26 3.62 16.26
C CYS A 7 -3.99 4.37 17.58
N TYR A 8 -2.99 3.89 18.32
CA TYR A 8 -2.47 4.56 19.51
C TYR A 8 -0.95 4.72 19.38
N TYR A 9 -0.47 5.94 19.64
CA TYR A 9 0.92 6.37 19.43
C TYR A 9 1.62 6.82 20.71
N GLY A 10 1.00 6.64 21.87
CA GLY A 10 1.63 6.90 23.17
C GLY A 10 1.35 8.28 23.79
N GLY A 11 0.49 9.10 23.19
CA GLY A 11 0.08 10.42 23.65
C GLY A 11 -0.92 10.45 24.83
N GLY A 12 -1.09 9.32 25.52
CA GLY A 12 -1.89 9.22 26.75
C GLY A 12 -3.39 9.44 26.55
N ASP A 13 -4.07 9.85 27.63
CA ASP A 13 -5.53 10.01 27.65
C ASP A 13 -6.05 11.10 26.70
N LYS A 14 -5.23 12.13 26.47
CA LYS A 14 -5.54 13.19 25.52
C LYS A 14 -5.71 12.63 24.10
N GLU A 15 -4.72 11.87 23.62
CA GLU A 15 -4.78 11.22 22.32
C GLU A 15 -5.96 10.25 22.23
N ARG A 16 -6.16 9.41 23.25
CA ARG A 16 -7.26 8.44 23.29
C ARG A 16 -8.62 9.12 23.16
N LYS A 17 -8.81 10.28 23.81
CA LYS A 17 -10.04 11.06 23.74
C LYS A 17 -10.23 11.73 22.37
N GLU A 18 -9.20 12.38 21.85
CA GLU A 18 -9.26 13.12 20.57
C GLU A 18 -9.45 12.16 19.39
N LEU A 19 -8.60 11.14 19.24
CA LEU A 19 -8.74 10.12 18.19
C LEU A 19 -9.98 9.24 18.40
N GLY A 20 -10.40 9.05 19.66
CA GLY A 20 -11.68 8.42 20.00
C GLY A 20 -12.89 9.19 19.47
N ALA A 21 -12.86 10.53 19.50
CA ALA A 21 -13.93 11.37 18.97
C ALA A 21 -14.01 11.30 17.44
N ILE A 22 -12.86 11.18 16.75
CA ILE A 22 -12.81 11.00 15.28
C ILE A 22 -13.42 9.65 14.90
N ARG A 23 -13.00 8.55 15.53
CA ARG A 23 -13.53 7.19 15.27
C ARG A 23 -15.05 7.11 15.40
N LYS A 24 -15.64 7.79 16.39
CA LYS A 24 -17.10 7.80 16.58
C LYS A 24 -17.88 8.40 15.41
N ARG A 25 -17.25 9.21 14.57
CA ARG A 25 -17.87 9.77 13.37
C ARG A 25 -17.97 8.76 12.23
N TRP A 26 -17.18 7.68 12.27
CA TRP A 26 -17.04 6.70 11.19
C TRP A 26 -17.47 5.32 11.67
N LYS A 27 -18.66 4.87 11.22
CA LYS A 27 -19.28 3.59 11.63
C LYS A 27 -18.44 2.36 11.26
N THR A 28 -17.60 2.47 10.24
CA THR A 28 -16.70 1.40 9.78
C THR A 28 -15.39 1.34 10.57
N LEU A 29 -15.08 2.35 11.40
CA LEU A 29 -13.80 2.46 12.10
C LEU A 29 -13.90 2.04 13.59
N HIS A 30 -14.57 0.93 13.84
CA HIS A 30 -14.69 0.35 15.19
C HIS A 30 -13.47 -0.51 15.53
N THR A 31 -12.34 0.15 15.83
CA THR A 31 -11.16 -0.56 16.31
C THR A 31 -11.31 -0.92 17.79
N SER A 32 -11.50 -2.21 18.08
CA SER A 32 -11.60 -2.72 19.46
C SER A 32 -10.28 -2.63 20.24
N ASN A 33 -9.13 -2.73 19.55
CA ASN A 33 -7.81 -2.66 20.18
C ASN A 33 -6.75 -1.96 19.28
N PRO A 34 -6.49 -0.66 19.47
CA PRO A 34 -5.52 0.10 18.68
C PRO A 34 -4.09 -0.46 18.71
N ASP A 35 -3.67 -1.04 19.84
CA ASP A 35 -2.34 -1.65 19.99
C ASP A 35 -2.24 -2.96 19.19
N LYS A 36 -3.36 -3.65 18.99
CA LYS A 36 -3.43 -4.82 18.09
C LYS A 36 -3.23 -4.40 16.65
N GLU A 37 -3.93 -3.36 16.18
CA GLU A 37 -3.80 -2.88 14.80
C GLU A 37 -2.36 -2.47 14.47
N ARG A 38 -1.70 -1.79 15.41
CA ARG A 38 -0.30 -1.39 15.27
C ARG A 38 0.63 -2.60 15.10
N ARG A 39 0.44 -3.63 15.93
CA ARG A 39 1.19 -4.90 15.83
C ARG A 39 0.97 -5.64 14.51
N HIS A 40 -0.21 -5.53 13.92
CA HIS A 40 -0.51 -6.17 12.64
C HIS A 40 -0.05 -5.33 11.44
N GLY A 41 0.55 -4.15 11.67
CA GLY A 41 1.02 -3.27 10.61
C GLY A 41 -0.09 -2.48 9.92
N LYS A 42 -1.29 -2.40 10.52
CA LYS A 42 -2.42 -1.64 9.99
C LYS A 42 -2.36 -0.15 10.34
N CYS A 43 -1.45 0.21 11.25
CA CYS A 43 -1.22 1.59 11.63
C CYS A 43 -0.14 2.25 10.78
N PRO A 44 -0.38 3.48 10.30
CA PRO A 44 0.69 4.33 9.77
C PRO A 44 1.86 4.48 10.75
N LEU A 45 3.04 4.74 10.22
CA LEU A 45 4.20 5.10 11.03
C LEU A 45 4.07 6.54 11.53
N THR A 46 4.66 6.82 12.69
CA THR A 46 4.83 8.21 13.16
C THR A 46 5.83 8.96 12.27
N PRO A 47 5.81 10.30 12.23
CA PRO A 47 6.83 11.06 11.50
C PRO A 47 8.26 10.73 11.95
N GLU A 48 8.49 10.47 13.24
CA GLU A 48 9.80 10.01 13.74
C GLU A 48 10.17 8.64 13.13
N GLU A 49 9.26 7.67 13.15
CA GLU A 49 9.49 6.32 12.61
C GLU A 49 9.75 6.35 11.10
N VAL A 50 9.00 7.17 10.35
CA VAL A 50 9.25 7.42 8.92
C VAL A 50 10.67 7.98 8.74
N GLY A 51 11.03 9.01 9.51
CA GLY A 51 12.36 9.61 9.42
C GLY A 51 13.48 8.61 9.69
N LEU A 52 13.36 7.82 10.76
CA LEU A 52 14.32 6.77 11.12
C LEU A 52 14.44 5.69 10.04
N MET A 53 13.31 5.26 9.46
CA MET A 53 13.30 4.30 8.35
C MET A 53 14.09 4.85 7.16
N LEU A 54 13.84 6.10 6.75
CA LEU A 54 14.55 6.72 5.62
C LEU A 54 16.05 6.83 5.88
N ARG A 55 16.44 7.26 7.08
CA ARG A 55 17.86 7.31 7.49
C ARG A 55 18.51 5.92 7.44
N ALA A 56 17.82 4.88 7.90
CA ALA A 56 18.30 3.50 7.86
C ALA A 56 18.41 2.94 6.43
N LEU A 57 17.55 3.38 5.52
CA LEU A 57 17.61 3.05 4.09
C LEU A 57 18.75 3.79 3.35
N GLY A 58 19.38 4.77 3.99
CA GLY A 58 20.55 5.46 3.46
C GLY A 58 20.28 6.86 2.92
N PHE A 59 19.09 7.42 3.11
CA PHE A 59 18.80 8.80 2.73
C PHE A 59 19.56 9.78 3.63
N GLY A 60 20.34 10.66 3.00
CA GLY A 60 21.09 11.74 3.66
C GLY A 60 20.18 12.84 4.19
N SER A 61 20.71 13.71 5.05
CA SER A 61 19.94 14.83 5.65
C SER A 61 19.80 16.00 4.67
N ASP A 62 20.61 15.99 3.62
CA ASP A 62 20.59 16.92 2.50
C ASP A 62 19.42 16.68 1.53
N VAL A 63 18.76 15.52 1.62
CA VAL A 63 17.59 15.19 0.79
C VAL A 63 16.45 16.19 1.04
N HIS A 64 15.86 16.68 -0.05
CA HIS A 64 14.65 17.49 -0.01
C HIS A 64 13.43 16.59 0.22
N LEU A 65 12.77 16.77 1.36
CA LEU A 65 11.61 15.99 1.78
C LEU A 65 10.34 16.82 1.60
N TYR A 66 9.46 16.39 0.70
CA TYR A 66 8.11 16.93 0.55
C TYR A 66 7.11 16.05 1.29
N VAL A 67 6.29 16.64 2.17
CA VAL A 67 5.23 15.94 2.90
C VAL A 67 3.87 16.25 2.30
N ALA A 68 3.36 15.28 1.53
CA ALA A 68 1.99 15.23 1.05
C ALA A 68 1.07 14.74 2.18
N SER A 69 0.52 15.66 2.96
CA SER A 69 -0.42 15.34 4.02
C SER A 69 -1.46 16.46 4.18
N GLY A 70 -2.65 16.09 4.65
CA GLY A 70 -3.52 17.02 5.34
C GLY A 70 -2.96 17.36 6.73
N GLU A 71 -3.81 17.90 7.61
CA GLU A 71 -3.42 18.17 8.99
C GLU A 71 -2.91 16.90 9.69
N VAL A 72 -1.69 17.00 10.23
CA VAL A 72 -1.02 15.93 10.98
C VAL A 72 -1.45 16.03 12.44
N TYR A 73 -1.81 14.89 13.04
CA TYR A 73 -2.15 14.85 14.47
C TYR A 73 -0.97 15.34 15.32
N GLY A 74 -1.22 16.22 16.28
CA GLY A 74 -0.17 16.88 17.07
C GLY A 74 0.65 17.92 16.31
N GLY A 75 0.32 18.19 15.04
CA GLY A 75 0.87 19.27 14.24
C GLY A 75 2.40 19.33 14.21
N GLU A 76 2.92 20.53 14.43
CA GLU A 76 4.35 20.83 14.39
C GLU A 76 5.18 20.05 15.42
N GLU A 77 4.64 19.79 16.61
CA GLU A 77 5.34 19.01 17.65
C GLU A 77 5.63 17.57 17.18
N THR A 78 4.66 16.97 16.48
CA THR A 78 4.79 15.59 15.98
C THR A 78 5.65 15.52 14.72
N LEU A 79 5.74 16.60 13.95
CA LEU A 79 6.63 16.72 12.78
C LEU A 79 8.07 17.09 13.15
N ALA A 80 8.31 17.65 14.34
CA ALA A 80 9.63 18.14 14.75
C ALA A 80 10.75 17.09 14.64
N PRO A 81 10.58 15.81 15.05
CA PRO A 81 11.62 14.80 14.88
C PRO A 81 11.97 14.53 13.41
N LEU A 82 10.97 14.56 12.51
CA LEU A 82 11.19 14.37 11.08
C LEU A 82 11.97 15.54 10.48
N LYS A 83 11.61 16.79 10.84
CA LYS A 83 12.33 18.01 10.42
C LYS A 83 13.77 18.04 10.94
N ALA A 84 14.02 17.51 12.13
CA ALA A 84 15.37 17.40 12.68
C ALA A 84 16.25 16.41 11.89
N LEU A 85 15.67 15.33 11.35
CA LEU A 85 16.38 14.36 10.52
C LEU A 85 16.56 14.85 9.07
N PHE A 86 15.60 15.63 8.55
CA PHE A 86 15.56 16.16 7.19
C PHE A 86 15.23 17.67 7.22
N PRO A 87 16.24 18.55 7.36
CA PRO A 87 16.04 19.99 7.45
C PRO A 87 15.46 20.63 6.18
N ASN A 88 15.71 20.04 5.00
CA ASN A 88 15.12 20.48 3.73
C ASN A 88 13.68 19.96 3.62
N PHE A 89 12.80 20.46 4.48
CA PHE A 89 11.41 20.02 4.62
C PHE A 89 10.44 20.97 3.93
N TYR A 90 9.54 20.42 3.12
CA TYR A 90 8.55 21.19 2.35
C TYR A 90 7.16 20.57 2.42
N SER A 91 6.16 21.41 2.28
CA SER A 91 4.76 21.08 1.98
C SER A 91 4.21 22.06 0.95
N LYS A 92 3.02 21.80 0.40
CA LYS A 92 2.34 22.73 -0.52
C LYS A 92 2.23 24.15 0.05
N GLU A 93 1.98 24.28 1.36
CA GLU A 93 1.86 25.56 2.05
C GLU A 93 3.20 26.30 2.19
N THR A 94 4.33 25.60 2.10
CA THR A 94 5.66 26.22 2.12
C THR A 94 6.19 26.56 0.72
N LEU A 95 5.70 25.86 -0.30
CA LEU A 95 6.16 26.02 -1.69
C LEU A 95 5.31 27.03 -2.48
N ALA A 96 4.02 27.13 -2.19
CA ALA A 96 3.08 28.01 -2.87
C ALA A 96 2.60 29.14 -1.96
N SER A 97 2.24 30.29 -2.55
CA SER A 97 1.65 31.40 -1.82
C SER A 97 0.20 31.10 -1.42
N LYS A 98 -0.33 31.85 -0.45
CA LYS A 98 -1.74 31.71 -0.05
C LYS A 98 -2.69 32.04 -1.20
N GLU A 99 -2.31 33.01 -2.03
CA GLU A 99 -3.07 33.44 -3.21
C GLU A 99 -3.08 32.36 -4.29
N GLU A 100 -1.98 31.63 -4.48
CA GLU A 100 -1.91 30.49 -5.42
C GLU A 100 -2.75 29.30 -4.93
N LEU A 101 -2.84 29.09 -3.62
CA LEU A 101 -3.60 27.99 -3.03
C LEU A 101 -5.10 28.29 -2.87
N ALA A 102 -5.49 29.57 -2.79
CA ALA A 102 -6.87 30.00 -2.55
C ALA A 102 -7.93 29.39 -3.50
N PRO A 103 -7.68 29.21 -4.82
CA PRO A 103 -8.65 28.59 -5.72
C PRO A 103 -8.93 27.10 -5.44
N PHE A 104 -8.03 26.43 -4.71
CA PHE A 104 -8.10 24.99 -4.42
C PHE A 104 -8.54 24.71 -2.98
N SER A 105 -8.30 25.64 -2.04
CA SER A 105 -8.43 25.41 -0.59
C SER A 105 -9.83 25.01 -0.12
N SER A 106 -10.89 25.34 -0.87
CA SER A 106 -12.25 24.93 -0.53
C SER A 106 -12.56 23.47 -0.88
N PHE A 107 -11.68 22.78 -1.63
CA PHE A 107 -11.89 21.42 -2.09
C PHE A 107 -10.70 20.54 -1.70
N SER A 108 -10.92 19.61 -0.75
CA SER A 108 -9.89 18.69 -0.27
C SER A 108 -9.24 17.88 -1.40
N SER A 109 -10.05 17.42 -2.35
CA SER A 109 -9.61 16.67 -3.53
C SER A 109 -8.68 17.48 -4.44
N ARG A 110 -8.93 18.80 -4.60
CA ARG A 110 -8.06 19.69 -5.39
C ARG A 110 -6.75 19.97 -4.69
N MET A 111 -6.78 20.15 -3.37
CA MET A 111 -5.56 20.26 -2.57
C MET A 111 -4.71 18.99 -2.63
N ALA A 112 -5.35 17.81 -2.58
CA ALA A 112 -4.68 16.52 -2.74
C ALA A 112 -4.12 16.32 -4.16
N ALA A 113 -4.76 16.89 -5.19
CA ALA A 113 -4.24 16.84 -6.56
C ALA A 113 -2.90 17.60 -6.70
N LEU A 114 -2.70 18.69 -5.96
CA LEU A 114 -1.40 19.38 -5.91
C LEU A 114 -0.32 18.47 -5.30
N ASP A 115 -0.65 17.83 -4.18
CA ASP A 115 0.22 16.85 -3.52
C ASP A 115 0.55 15.67 -4.47
N PHE A 116 -0.43 15.23 -5.28
CA PHE A 116 -0.25 14.17 -6.27
C PHE A 116 0.78 14.55 -7.33
N MET A 117 0.72 15.77 -7.87
CA MET A 117 1.65 16.22 -8.90
C MET A 117 3.11 16.25 -8.40
N VAL A 118 3.33 16.72 -7.17
CA VAL A 118 4.67 16.75 -6.57
C VAL A 118 5.17 15.32 -6.31
N CYS A 119 4.31 14.44 -5.78
CA CYS A 119 4.67 13.03 -5.54
C CYS A 119 4.92 12.23 -6.83
N ASP A 120 4.23 12.52 -7.93
CA ASP A 120 4.49 11.92 -9.24
C ASP A 120 5.82 12.42 -9.82
N GLY A 121 6.12 13.71 -9.61
CA GLY A 121 7.35 14.35 -10.04
C GLY A 121 8.61 13.87 -9.31
N SER A 122 8.51 13.46 -8.04
CA SER A 122 9.66 13.16 -7.17
C SER A 122 10.49 11.93 -7.61
N ASP A 123 11.76 11.89 -7.21
CA ASP A 123 12.64 10.75 -7.47
C ASP A 123 12.20 9.48 -6.71
N VAL A 124 11.82 9.66 -5.45
CA VAL A 124 11.33 8.61 -4.55
C VAL A 124 10.02 9.07 -3.92
N PHE A 125 9.04 8.19 -3.91
CA PHE A 125 7.78 8.37 -3.19
C PHE A 125 7.70 7.35 -2.05
N VAL A 126 7.23 7.76 -0.89
CA VAL A 126 7.12 6.91 0.30
C VAL A 126 5.69 7.01 0.80
N THR A 127 5.00 5.88 0.88
CA THR A 127 3.64 5.85 1.39
C THR A 127 3.70 5.72 2.92
N ASN A 128 2.86 6.44 3.66
CA ASN A 128 2.71 6.19 5.11
C ASN A 128 1.45 5.38 5.42
N ASN A 129 0.48 5.44 4.50
CA ASN A 129 -0.72 4.62 4.50
C ASN A 129 -0.95 4.13 3.06
N ASN A 130 -1.58 2.96 2.90
CA ASN A 130 -1.89 2.39 1.59
C ASN A 130 -3.28 2.78 1.07
N GLY A 131 -3.59 4.08 1.09
CA GLY A 131 -4.85 4.66 0.57
C GLY A 131 -4.89 4.77 -0.96
N ASN A 132 -5.96 5.33 -1.51
CA ASN A 132 -6.17 5.37 -2.97
C ASN A 132 -5.10 6.19 -3.69
N MET A 133 -4.71 7.33 -3.12
CA MET A 133 -3.64 8.17 -3.67
C MET A 133 -2.31 7.40 -3.78
N ALA A 134 -1.99 6.61 -2.76
CA ALA A 134 -0.77 5.80 -2.73
C ALA A 134 -0.78 4.74 -3.83
N ARG A 135 -1.91 4.02 -4.00
CA ARG A 135 -2.09 2.99 -5.03
C ARG A 135 -2.00 3.58 -6.44
N MET A 136 -2.68 4.70 -6.69
CA MET A 136 -2.65 5.39 -7.98
C MET A 136 -1.23 5.88 -8.34
N LEU A 137 -0.51 6.47 -7.38
CA LEU A 137 0.87 6.91 -7.59
C LEU A 137 1.81 5.72 -7.83
N ALA A 138 1.64 4.62 -7.10
CA ALA A 138 2.45 3.42 -7.28
C ALA A 138 2.31 2.86 -8.72
N GLY A 139 1.08 2.73 -9.23
CA GLY A 139 0.87 2.25 -10.60
C GLY A 139 1.35 3.22 -11.65
N ARG A 140 1.06 4.52 -11.49
CA ARG A 140 1.54 5.56 -12.41
C ARG A 140 3.07 5.59 -12.49
N ARG A 141 3.75 5.59 -11.34
CA ARG A 141 5.22 5.57 -11.23
C ARG A 141 5.82 4.23 -11.67
N ARG A 142 5.04 3.15 -11.74
CA ARG A 142 5.47 1.86 -12.32
C ARG A 142 5.40 1.88 -13.85
N TYR A 143 4.30 2.41 -14.41
CA TYR A 143 3.99 2.33 -15.83
C TYR A 143 4.68 3.42 -16.68
N PHE A 144 4.65 4.68 -16.25
CA PHE A 144 5.13 5.83 -17.02
C PHE A 144 6.62 6.13 -16.78
N GLY A 145 7.46 5.09 -16.84
CA GLY A 145 8.87 5.16 -16.49
C GLY A 145 9.07 4.92 -15.00
N HIS A 146 9.64 3.76 -14.68
CA HIS A 146 9.75 3.28 -13.31
C HIS A 146 10.45 4.31 -12.40
N LYS A 147 9.71 4.81 -11.40
CA LYS A 147 10.25 5.55 -10.27
C LYS A 147 9.96 4.81 -8.97
N ARG A 148 10.85 5.01 -8.01
CA ARG A 148 10.85 4.29 -6.74
C ARG A 148 9.61 4.66 -5.90
N THR A 149 8.87 3.67 -5.43
CA THR A 149 7.74 3.84 -4.49
C THR A 149 7.90 2.90 -3.29
N ILE A 150 8.28 3.43 -2.14
CA ILE A 150 8.57 2.67 -0.93
C ILE A 150 7.30 2.57 -0.09
N ARG A 151 6.91 1.35 0.32
CA ARG A 151 5.77 1.10 1.20
C ARG A 151 6.27 0.50 2.52
N PRO A 152 6.18 1.14 3.68
CA PRO A 152 6.73 0.60 4.93
C PRO A 152 6.20 -0.81 5.23
N ASN A 153 7.09 -1.75 5.56
CA ASN A 153 6.67 -3.05 6.09
C ASN A 153 6.30 -2.90 7.58
N ALA A 154 5.21 -2.18 7.85
CA ALA A 154 4.83 -1.73 9.19
C ALA A 154 4.74 -2.88 10.21
N LYS A 155 4.24 -4.06 9.78
CA LYS A 155 4.14 -5.27 10.62
C LYS A 155 5.50 -5.70 11.18
N LYS A 156 6.54 -5.76 10.32
CA LYS A 156 7.89 -6.14 10.76
C LYS A 156 8.63 -4.98 11.43
N LEU A 157 8.50 -3.77 10.88
CA LEU A 157 9.18 -2.58 11.38
C LEU A 157 8.75 -2.18 12.79
N TYR A 158 7.48 -2.39 13.16
CA TYR A 158 6.96 -2.10 14.50
C TYR A 158 7.85 -2.70 15.61
N SER A 159 8.22 -3.97 15.48
CA SER A 159 9.08 -4.64 16.47
C SER A 159 10.47 -4.01 16.59
N VAL A 160 11.01 -3.49 15.48
CA VAL A 160 12.34 -2.85 15.45
C VAL A 160 12.29 -1.48 16.09
N PHE A 161 11.21 -0.72 15.89
CA PHE A 161 11.04 0.59 16.51
C PHE A 161 10.89 0.48 18.03
N LEU A 162 10.15 -0.51 18.53
CA LEU A 162 10.03 -0.74 19.97
C LEU A 162 11.37 -1.07 20.64
N ASP A 163 12.20 -1.89 19.99
CA ASP A 163 13.47 -2.38 20.53
C ASP A 163 14.66 -1.45 20.22
N ARG A 164 14.40 -0.27 19.62
CA ARG A 164 15.45 0.66 19.16
C ARG A 164 16.44 1.02 20.26
N VAL A 165 15.98 1.23 21.49
CA VAL A 165 16.81 1.67 22.63
C VAL A 165 17.82 0.60 23.05
N ASN A 166 17.55 -0.67 22.75
CA ASN A 166 18.38 -1.80 23.14
C ASN A 166 19.39 -2.22 22.06
N MET A 167 19.50 -1.49 20.95
CA MET A 167 20.39 -1.86 19.83
C MET A 167 21.17 -0.68 19.27
N THR A 168 22.31 -0.97 18.64
CA THR A 168 23.12 0.05 17.95
C THR A 168 22.46 0.50 16.64
N TRP A 169 22.87 1.67 16.14
CA TRP A 169 22.36 2.21 14.88
C TRP A 169 22.62 1.29 13.68
N GLU A 170 23.78 0.63 13.65
CA GLU A 170 24.17 -0.29 12.57
C GLU A 170 23.26 -1.52 12.57
N THR A 171 22.96 -2.05 13.75
CA THR A 171 22.05 -3.19 13.94
C THR A 171 20.63 -2.81 13.55
N PHE A 172 20.14 -1.66 14.04
CA PHE A 172 18.84 -1.10 13.68
C PHE A 172 18.71 -0.94 12.16
N SER A 173 19.68 -0.27 11.52
CA SER A 173 19.66 0.00 10.09
C SER A 173 19.71 -1.28 9.26
N SER A 174 20.50 -2.27 9.69
CA SER A 174 20.55 -3.58 9.05
C SER A 174 19.20 -4.32 9.12
N LYS A 175 18.54 -4.33 10.30
CA LYS A 175 17.21 -4.91 10.48
C LYS A 175 16.16 -4.22 9.61
N VAL A 176 16.12 -2.88 9.61
CA VAL A 176 15.20 -2.10 8.76
C VAL A 176 15.39 -2.46 7.29
N ARG A 177 16.62 -2.43 6.77
CA ARG A 177 16.91 -2.79 5.37
C ARG A 177 16.48 -4.22 5.04
N THR A 178 16.66 -5.15 5.97
CA THR A 178 16.25 -6.55 5.80
C THR A 178 14.74 -6.68 5.72
N TYR A 179 14.01 -6.02 6.61
CA TYR A 179 12.54 -6.08 6.66
C TYR A 179 11.86 -5.31 5.53
N GLN A 180 12.55 -4.33 4.96
CA GLN A 180 12.05 -3.54 3.84
C GLN A 180 12.29 -4.18 2.47
N ARG A 181 13.00 -5.33 2.39
CA ARG A 181 13.14 -6.08 1.13
C ARG A 181 11.77 -6.51 0.60
N GLY A 182 11.52 -6.27 -0.69
CA GLY A 182 10.22 -6.55 -1.33
C GLY A 182 9.14 -5.51 -1.04
N PHE A 183 9.52 -4.37 -0.46
CA PHE A 183 8.65 -3.23 -0.16
C PHE A 183 9.27 -1.91 -0.65
N MET A 184 10.18 -2.03 -1.61
CA MET A 184 10.91 -0.91 -2.19
C MET A 184 10.31 -0.50 -3.54
N GLY A 185 9.20 -1.10 -3.98
CA GLY A 185 8.51 -0.74 -5.21
C GLY A 185 9.21 -1.22 -6.46
N GLU A 186 9.91 -2.36 -6.42
CA GLU A 186 10.58 -2.90 -7.61
C GLU A 186 9.58 -3.16 -8.76
N PRO A 187 9.97 -3.02 -10.05
CA PRO A 187 9.06 -3.15 -11.19
C PRO A 187 8.25 -4.45 -11.25
N ASN A 188 8.79 -5.54 -10.70
CA ASN A 188 8.16 -6.86 -10.64
C ASN A 188 7.96 -7.36 -9.20
N GLU A 189 7.77 -6.44 -8.24
CA GLU A 189 7.52 -6.77 -6.83
C GLU A 189 6.25 -7.62 -6.65
N VAL A 190 5.21 -7.33 -7.44
CA VAL A 190 3.94 -8.08 -7.45
C VAL A 190 3.89 -8.98 -8.68
N ARG A 191 3.47 -10.23 -8.48
CA ARG A 191 3.31 -11.17 -9.60
C ARG A 191 2.17 -10.71 -10.52
N PRO A 192 2.33 -10.80 -11.86
CA PRO A 192 1.24 -10.52 -12.80
C PRO A 192 -0.04 -11.29 -12.44
N GLY A 193 -1.18 -10.59 -12.45
CA GLY A 193 -2.49 -11.16 -12.06
C GLY A 193 -2.78 -11.15 -10.56
N ARG A 194 -1.87 -10.64 -9.72
CA ARG A 194 -2.16 -10.28 -8.32
C ARG A 194 -2.12 -8.77 -8.14
N GLY A 195 -2.94 -8.27 -7.23
CA GLY A 195 -3.05 -6.84 -6.92
C GLY A 195 -4.01 -6.10 -7.84
N GLU A 196 -4.31 -4.85 -7.48
CA GLU A 196 -5.25 -4.03 -8.23
C GLU A 196 -4.57 -3.44 -9.48
N PHE A 197 -5.30 -3.40 -10.60
CA PHE A 197 -4.79 -2.95 -11.89
C PHE A 197 -4.19 -1.53 -11.83
N HIS A 198 -4.81 -0.63 -11.08
CA HIS A 198 -4.36 0.76 -10.99
C HIS A 198 -3.08 0.93 -10.13
N GLU A 199 -2.73 -0.04 -9.29
CA GLU A 199 -1.48 -0.07 -8.52
C GLU A 199 -0.37 -0.87 -9.24
N ASN A 200 -0.77 -1.93 -9.94
CA ASN A 200 0.14 -2.85 -10.63
C ASN A 200 -0.30 -3.03 -12.10
N PRO A 201 -0.25 -1.96 -12.91
CA PRO A 201 -0.68 -2.02 -14.31
C PRO A 201 0.27 -2.92 -15.10
N THR A 202 -0.30 -3.79 -15.92
CA THR A 202 0.46 -4.61 -16.87
C THR A 202 0.84 -3.77 -18.09
N ALA A 203 2.11 -3.81 -18.47
CA ALA A 203 2.66 -2.95 -19.52
C ALA A 203 2.15 -3.32 -20.93
N CYS A 204 1.80 -4.59 -21.16
CA CYS A 204 1.59 -5.09 -22.51
C CYS A 204 0.41 -6.07 -22.59
N ILE A 205 -0.72 -5.59 -23.10
CA ILE A 205 -1.88 -6.42 -23.47
C ILE A 205 -1.50 -7.44 -24.56
N CYS A 206 -0.45 -7.14 -25.33
CA CYS A 206 0.06 -7.98 -26.41
C CYS A 206 1.12 -9.00 -25.97
N GLU A 207 1.52 -8.99 -24.69
CA GLU A 207 2.51 -9.93 -24.17
C GLU A 207 1.83 -11.28 -24.06
N ARG A 208 2.09 -12.11 -25.07
CA ARG A 208 1.72 -13.51 -25.05
C ARG A 208 2.54 -14.13 -23.95
N THR A 209 1.88 -14.58 -22.88
CA THR A 209 2.49 -15.57 -22.02
C THR A 209 2.83 -16.73 -22.94
N ASP A 210 4.12 -16.97 -23.17
CA ASP A 210 4.56 -18.23 -23.77
C ASP A 210 4.06 -19.31 -22.82
N THR A 211 2.84 -19.77 -23.10
CA THR A 211 2.35 -21.02 -22.60
C THR A 211 3.41 -21.96 -23.10
N LYS A 212 4.22 -22.52 -22.19
CA LYS A 212 5.01 -23.71 -22.50
C LYS A 212 3.99 -24.79 -22.82
N VAL A 213 3.47 -24.74 -24.04
CA VAL A 213 2.82 -25.83 -24.71
C VAL A 213 3.92 -26.87 -24.78
N VAL A 214 3.84 -27.83 -23.86
CA VAL A 214 4.57 -29.08 -23.95
C VAL A 214 3.98 -29.79 -25.16
N GLN A 215 4.45 -29.41 -26.34
CA GLN A 215 4.09 -30.08 -27.57
C GLN A 215 5.15 -29.76 -28.60
N ASP A 216 6.14 -30.64 -28.61
CA ASP A 216 6.65 -31.34 -29.80
C ASP A 216 7.87 -32.12 -29.32
N SER A 217 8.03 -33.42 -29.54
CA SER A 217 7.55 -34.29 -30.61
C SER A 217 7.95 -35.72 -30.17
N ILE A 218 7.40 -36.83 -30.64
CA ILE A 218 7.52 -37.32 -32.00
C ILE A 218 6.49 -38.44 -32.21
N TYR A 219 5.67 -38.28 -33.23
CA TYR A 219 5.10 -39.39 -33.98
C TYR A 219 6.21 -40.13 -34.73
N GLN A 220 6.59 -41.29 -34.23
CA GLN A 220 7.07 -42.47 -34.97
C GLN A 220 6.56 -43.62 -34.10
N GLY A 221 5.77 -44.59 -34.53
CA GLY A 221 5.52 -45.23 -35.81
C GLY A 221 4.93 -46.59 -35.43
N ARG A 222 3.96 -47.05 -36.22
CA ARG A 222 3.10 -48.21 -35.96
C ARG A 222 3.81 -49.59 -35.87
N PHE A 223 3.17 -50.48 -35.11
CA PHE A 223 2.87 -51.92 -35.33
C PHE A 223 3.72 -53.07 -34.72
N VAL A 224 2.99 -53.85 -33.88
CA VAL A 224 2.96 -55.31 -33.54
C VAL A 224 4.13 -56.00 -32.79
N GLY A 225 3.79 -56.62 -31.64
CA GLY A 225 4.16 -58.03 -31.36
C GLY A 225 4.77 -58.41 -30.00
N SER A 226 3.92 -58.89 -29.08
CA SER A 226 4.08 -59.96 -28.04
C SER A 226 5.26 -60.04 -27.04
N GLU A 227 4.83 -60.11 -25.75
CA GLU A 227 5.25 -60.98 -24.63
C GLU A 227 6.58 -60.85 -23.83
N ASN A 228 6.37 -60.73 -22.50
CA ASN A 228 7.10 -61.26 -21.31
C ASN A 228 8.61 -60.94 -21.18
N THR A 229 9.14 -60.43 -20.06
CA THR A 229 9.25 -61.11 -18.76
C THR A 229 9.82 -60.13 -17.69
N LYS A 230 9.53 -60.43 -16.43
CA LYS A 230 10.00 -59.87 -15.14
C LYS A 230 11.50 -59.58 -15.07
N GLU A 231 11.92 -58.54 -14.34
CA GLU A 231 12.58 -58.66 -13.02
C GLU A 231 13.02 -57.31 -12.43
N ASN A 232 13.22 -57.39 -11.11
CA ASN A 232 13.47 -56.40 -10.07
C ASN A 232 14.85 -55.72 -10.21
N GLU A 233 15.01 -54.45 -9.82
CA GLU A 233 16.06 -54.05 -8.87
C GLU A 233 15.96 -52.59 -8.41
N ASN A 234 16.00 -52.45 -7.08
CA ASN A 234 16.13 -51.21 -6.32
C ASN A 234 17.43 -50.47 -6.65
N ARG A 235 17.39 -49.14 -6.71
CA ARG A 235 18.43 -48.33 -6.04
C ARG A 235 17.97 -46.91 -5.71
N VAL A 236 18.01 -46.68 -4.41
CA VAL A 236 17.75 -45.47 -3.63
C VAL A 236 18.80 -44.40 -3.98
N ILE A 237 18.36 -43.17 -4.24
CA ILE A 237 19.15 -41.96 -3.94
C ILE A 237 18.24 -41.04 -3.14
N SER A 238 18.61 -40.89 -1.88
CA SER A 238 18.00 -40.08 -0.84
C SER A 238 18.39 -38.60 -1.01
N GLU A 239 17.40 -37.72 -1.14
CA GLU A 239 17.55 -36.27 -0.90
C GLU A 239 17.22 -35.95 0.58
N PRO A 240 17.88 -34.95 1.19
CA PRO A 240 17.63 -34.59 2.59
C PRO A 240 16.31 -33.82 2.75
N PRO A 241 15.61 -33.95 3.89
CA PRO A 241 14.35 -33.23 4.11
C PRO A 241 14.63 -31.76 4.42
N ASP A 242 14.07 -30.88 3.59
CA ASP A 242 13.99 -29.44 3.81
C ASP A 242 12.91 -29.20 4.89
N ASP A 243 13.36 -28.87 6.11
CA ASP A 243 12.51 -28.54 7.24
C ASP A 243 11.85 -27.18 6.98
N ARG A 244 10.63 -27.21 6.43
CA ARG A 244 9.75 -26.05 6.34
C ARG A 244 8.57 -26.26 7.26
N SER A 245 8.63 -25.59 8.41
CA SER A 245 7.50 -25.32 9.27
C SER A 245 6.32 -24.79 8.44
N ALA A 246 5.22 -25.54 8.47
CA ALA A 246 3.94 -25.13 7.93
C ALA A 246 3.35 -24.02 8.81
N ASP A 247 3.63 -22.76 8.47
CA ASP A 247 2.94 -21.57 9.03
C ASP A 247 2.85 -20.42 8.00
N ASP A 248 2.95 -20.71 6.71
CA ASP A 248 2.55 -19.75 5.65
C ASP A 248 1.08 -20.00 5.30
N GLU A 249 0.19 -19.68 6.25
CA GLU A 249 -1.22 -19.47 5.92
C GLU A 249 -1.34 -18.16 5.12
N LEU A 250 -1.94 -18.29 3.94
CA LEU A 250 -2.20 -17.24 2.97
C LEU A 250 -3.03 -16.11 3.60
N ASP A 251 -2.42 -14.96 3.82
CA ASP A 251 -3.08 -13.75 4.32
C ASP A 251 -3.93 -13.12 3.20
N LEU A 252 -5.15 -13.64 3.04
CA LEU A 252 -6.21 -13.13 2.16
C LEU A 252 -7.11 -12.10 2.87
N THR A 253 -6.66 -11.48 3.97
CA THR A 253 -7.54 -10.65 4.83
C THR A 253 -7.36 -9.13 4.73
N ASP A 254 -6.69 -8.63 3.69
CA ASP A 254 -6.64 -7.17 3.42
C ASP A 254 -7.87 -6.64 2.65
N MET A 255 -8.98 -7.39 2.60
CA MET A 255 -10.14 -7.13 1.74
C MET A 255 -11.41 -6.62 2.43
N ASP A 256 -11.35 -6.17 3.69
CA ASP A 256 -12.57 -5.77 4.42
C ASP A 256 -12.85 -4.25 4.45
N TYR A 257 -12.20 -3.42 3.63
CA TYR A 257 -12.39 -1.97 3.70
C TYR A 257 -13.28 -1.32 2.63
N VAL A 258 -13.79 -2.03 1.61
CA VAL A 258 -14.64 -1.40 0.56
C VAL A 258 -15.84 -2.23 0.07
N GLU A 259 -16.01 -3.49 0.44
CA GLU A 259 -17.08 -4.33 -0.16
C GLU A 259 -18.34 -4.44 0.72
N ALA A 260 -18.96 -3.29 1.04
CA ALA A 260 -20.23 -3.24 1.78
C ALA A 260 -21.29 -2.30 1.18
N GLU A 261 -21.16 -1.89 -0.10
CA GLU A 261 -22.12 -0.94 -0.72
C GLU A 261 -22.89 -1.45 -1.94
N LEU A 262 -22.76 -2.72 -2.35
CA LEU A 262 -23.49 -3.22 -3.54
C LEU A 262 -24.40 -4.44 -3.33
N ALA A 263 -24.60 -4.88 -2.10
CA ALA A 263 -25.46 -6.03 -1.82
C ALA A 263 -26.65 -5.66 -0.94
N GLU A 264 -27.56 -4.82 -1.45
CA GLU A 264 -29.00 -4.89 -1.13
C GLU A 264 -29.81 -3.88 -1.96
N LYS A 265 -30.29 -4.30 -3.14
CA LYS A 265 -31.61 -3.94 -3.68
C LYS A 265 -31.91 -4.66 -5.01
N GLY A 266 -32.71 -5.72 -4.89
CA GLY A 266 -33.90 -5.93 -5.72
C GLY A 266 -33.74 -6.52 -7.12
N LEU A 267 -34.09 -7.81 -7.26
CA LEU A 267 -34.80 -8.30 -8.44
C LEU A 267 -36.18 -7.63 -8.52
N SER A 268 -36.52 -7.00 -9.65
CA SER A 268 -37.86 -7.10 -10.24
C SER A 268 -37.86 -6.64 -11.71
N ASN A 269 -38.48 -7.45 -12.57
CA ASN A 269 -38.73 -7.24 -14.00
C ASN A 269 -39.67 -6.07 -14.33
N GLY A 270 -39.51 -5.48 -15.52
CA GLY A 270 -40.65 -5.09 -16.38
C GLY A 270 -40.67 -3.70 -17.03
N THR A 271 -40.38 -3.67 -18.34
CA THR A 271 -41.03 -2.94 -19.47
C THR A 271 -40.92 -1.41 -19.67
N GLU A 272 -40.35 -1.06 -20.84
CA GLU A 272 -40.52 0.05 -21.83
C GLU A 272 -41.16 1.42 -21.47
N SER A 273 -40.50 2.51 -21.92
CA SER A 273 -41.02 3.54 -22.88
C SER A 273 -40.49 4.99 -22.66
N GLU A 274 -39.67 5.46 -23.61
CA GLU A 274 -39.57 6.77 -24.31
C GLU A 274 -39.84 8.18 -23.68
N TYR A 275 -38.87 9.10 -23.97
CA TYR A 275 -38.86 10.58 -24.21
C TYR A 275 -39.10 11.67 -23.12
N ASP A 276 -37.98 12.24 -22.62
CA ASP A 276 -37.48 13.67 -22.61
C ASP A 276 -38.35 14.88 -22.13
N PRO A 277 -37.79 16.10 -21.93
CA PRO A 277 -36.97 16.63 -20.81
C PRO A 277 -37.68 17.78 -20.05
N PHE A 278 -37.31 18.08 -18.78
CA PHE A 278 -37.22 19.46 -18.25
C PHE A 278 -36.60 19.48 -16.83
N ILE A 279 -35.44 20.13 -16.74
CA ILE A 279 -34.89 20.94 -15.64
C ILE A 279 -35.41 20.64 -14.22
N LYS A 280 -34.54 20.06 -13.38
CA LYS A 280 -34.43 20.44 -11.97
C LYS A 280 -32.97 20.36 -11.50
N SER A 281 -32.60 21.43 -10.83
CA SER A 281 -31.36 21.70 -10.13
C SER A 281 -31.19 20.86 -8.86
N GLU A 282 -29.93 20.78 -8.42
CA GLU A 282 -29.44 20.33 -7.11
C GLU A 282 -29.26 18.82 -6.91
N GLU A 283 -28.01 18.36 -6.89
CA GLU A 283 -27.48 17.54 -5.79
C GLU A 283 -25.93 17.47 -5.83
N PRO A 284 -25.23 17.74 -4.70
CA PRO A 284 -23.81 17.51 -4.53
C PRO A 284 -23.60 16.22 -3.71
N GLU A 285 -23.77 15.05 -4.32
CA GLU A 285 -23.51 13.76 -3.64
C GLU A 285 -22.36 12.95 -4.27
N LEU A 286 -21.61 13.53 -5.21
CA LEU A 286 -20.46 12.87 -5.86
C LEU A 286 -19.11 13.16 -5.18
N GLU A 287 -19.08 13.87 -4.05
CA GLU A 287 -17.81 14.24 -3.37
C GLU A 287 -17.28 13.21 -2.35
N GLU A 288 -18.00 12.12 -2.05
CA GLU A 288 -17.57 11.16 -1.00
C GLU A 288 -16.70 9.98 -1.51
N ILE A 289 -16.49 9.84 -2.82
CA ILE A 289 -15.83 8.65 -3.40
C ILE A 289 -14.32 8.85 -3.64
N LEU A 290 -13.80 10.09 -3.56
CA LEU A 290 -12.43 10.40 -4.03
C LEU A 290 -11.49 11.00 -2.97
N SER A 291 -11.83 10.97 -1.68
CA SER A 291 -10.87 11.31 -0.63
C SER A 291 -10.66 10.16 0.34
N ASP A 292 -9.63 9.34 0.07
CA ASP A 292 -8.76 8.72 1.09
C ASP A 292 -7.60 7.95 0.44
#